data_AF-A0AAP0PZU9-F1
#
_entry.id   AF-A0AAP0PZU9-F1
#
_cell.length_a   1.000
_cell.length_b   1.000
_cell.length_c   1.000
_cell.angle_alpha   90.00
_cell.angle_beta   90.00
_cell.angle_gamma   90.00
#
_symmetry.space_group_name_H-M   'P 1'
#
loop_
_entity.id
_entity.type
_entity.pdbx_description
1 polymer ?
#
loop_
_entity_poly.entity_id
_entity_poly.type
_entity_poly.pdbx_seq_one_letter_code
_entity_poly.pdbx_strand_id
1 'polypeptide(L)'
;MKEKAGFKFTTRVQPLRLSEWDSDDKITFFMSGRNYTFRDFEKMANKIFARRYCSVGCLPATYLEKEFWHEIAYGKTYSVEYACDIDGSAFSASPNDRLGKSKWNLKLRNIHCERETQEWLTRDEHLGDT
;
A
#
# COMPACT_ATOMS: atom_id res chain seq x y z
N MET A 1 5.61 -7.45 -17.41
CA MET A 1 4.21 -6.94 -17.32
C MET A 1 4.12 -5.63 -18.06
N LYS A 2 3.10 -5.45 -18.91
CA LYS A 2 2.80 -4.15 -19.55
C LYS A 2 2.01 -3.25 -18.58
N GLU A 3 1.95 -1.97 -18.87
CA GLU A 3 1.17 -0.99 -18.10
C GLU A 3 -0.33 -1.34 -18.12
N LYS A 4 -1.02 -1.12 -17.00
CA LYS A 4 -2.42 -1.54 -16.81
C LYS A 4 -3.35 -0.32 -16.87
N ALA A 5 -4.23 -0.30 -17.86
CA ALA A 5 -5.33 0.66 -17.91
C ALA A 5 -6.42 0.28 -16.89
N GLY A 6 -7.09 1.28 -16.32
CA GLY A 6 -8.22 1.08 -15.40
C GLY A 6 -7.84 0.38 -14.09
N PHE A 7 -6.62 0.60 -13.59
CA PHE A 7 -6.19 0.04 -12.31
C PHE A 7 -7.11 0.47 -11.17
N LYS A 8 -7.52 -0.52 -10.37
CA LYS A 8 -8.33 -0.37 -9.17
C LYS A 8 -7.70 -1.19 -8.05
N PHE A 9 -7.94 -0.75 -6.83
CA PHE A 9 -7.47 -1.42 -5.63
C PHE A 9 -8.48 -1.25 -4.50
N THR A 10 -8.43 -2.17 -3.54
CA THR A 10 -9.23 -2.12 -2.31
C THR A 10 -8.37 -1.58 -1.18
N THR A 11 -8.88 -0.61 -0.44
CA THR A 11 -8.23 -0.09 0.77
C THR A 11 -8.47 -1.04 1.95
N ARG A 12 -7.67 -0.89 3.00
CA ARG A 12 -7.97 -1.35 4.36
C ARG A 12 -8.22 -0.12 5.21
N VAL A 13 -9.09 -0.25 6.20
CA VAL A 13 -9.31 0.79 7.21
C VAL A 13 -8.39 0.49 8.39
N GLN A 14 -7.57 1.45 8.79
CA GLN A 14 -6.65 1.34 9.91
C GLN A 14 -7.11 2.25 11.05
N PRO A 15 -7.44 1.72 12.24
CA PRO A 15 -7.69 2.56 13.41
C PRO A 15 -6.38 3.23 13.87
N LEU A 16 -6.44 4.51 14.22
CA LEU A 16 -5.26 5.26 14.67
C LEU A 16 -4.79 4.86 16.08
N ARG A 17 -5.71 4.35 16.92
CA ARG A 17 -5.43 3.94 18.31
C ARG A 17 -5.79 2.47 18.50
N LEU A 18 -4.97 1.59 17.93
CA LEU A 18 -5.25 0.14 17.88
C LEU A 18 -5.51 -0.50 19.25
N SER A 19 -4.95 0.06 20.33
CA SER A 19 -5.14 -0.41 21.70
C SER A 19 -6.55 -0.18 22.25
N GLU A 20 -7.34 0.70 21.64
CA GLU A 20 -8.70 1.04 22.08
C GLU A 20 -9.77 0.10 21.50
N TRP A 21 -9.39 -0.80 20.59
CA TRP A 21 -10.32 -1.66 19.83
C TRP A 21 -10.11 -3.14 20.14
N ASP A 22 -11.19 -3.89 20.21
CA ASP A 22 -11.16 -5.33 20.46
C ASP A 22 -10.84 -6.14 19.19
N SER A 23 -10.88 -7.47 19.30
CA SER A 23 -10.58 -8.36 18.16
C SER A 23 -11.64 -8.34 17.06
N ASP A 24 -12.91 -8.17 17.42
CA ASP A 24 -14.03 -8.18 16.48
C ASP A 24 -14.06 -6.86 15.69
N ASP A 25 -13.73 -5.75 16.35
CA ASP A 25 -13.51 -4.44 15.72
C ASP A 25 -12.38 -4.49 14.69
N LYS A 26 -11.26 -5.14 15.02
CA LYS A 26 -10.09 -5.27 14.12
C LYS A 26 -10.43 -6.04 12.84
N ILE A 27 -11.21 -7.10 12.96
CA ILE A 27 -11.69 -7.88 11.80
C ILE A 27 -12.61 -6.99 10.94
N THR A 28 -13.52 -6.24 11.57
CA THR A 28 -14.45 -5.34 10.87
C THR A 28 -13.71 -4.24 10.10
N PHE A 29 -12.69 -3.63 10.70
CA PHE A 29 -11.86 -2.62 10.01
C PHE A 29 -11.17 -3.20 8.77
N PHE A 30 -10.64 -4.41 8.88
CA PHE A 30 -10.01 -5.09 7.74
C PHE A 30 -10.99 -5.32 6.58
N MET A 31 -12.25 -5.69 6.88
CA MET A 31 -13.27 -5.97 5.88
C MET A 31 -13.98 -4.72 5.32
N SER A 32 -13.86 -3.57 5.99
CA SER A 32 -14.57 -2.32 5.64
C SER A 32 -13.95 -1.49 4.50
N GLY A 33 -12.96 -2.07 3.81
CA GLY A 33 -12.27 -1.46 2.68
C GLY A 33 -13.17 -1.06 1.52
N ARG A 34 -12.76 -0.02 0.78
CA ARG A 34 -13.47 0.47 -0.40
C ARG A 34 -12.62 0.30 -1.65
N ASN A 35 -13.29 0.09 -2.78
CA ASN A 35 -12.64 0.02 -4.08
C ASN A 35 -12.45 1.42 -4.67
N TYR A 36 -11.24 1.74 -5.07
CA TYR A 36 -10.87 3.01 -5.70
C TYR A 36 -10.13 2.82 -7.01
N THR A 37 -10.25 3.80 -7.90
CA THR A 37 -9.20 4.07 -8.89
C THR A 37 -8.11 4.92 -8.25
N PHE A 38 -6.91 4.95 -8.85
CA PHE A 38 -5.81 5.80 -8.37
C PHE A 38 -6.23 7.27 -8.21
N ARG A 39 -6.93 7.81 -9.21
CA ARG A 39 -7.37 9.22 -9.22
C ARG A 39 -8.47 9.52 -8.20
N ASP A 40 -9.37 8.56 -7.96
CA ASP A 40 -10.45 8.77 -6.99
C ASP A 40 -9.92 8.75 -5.55
N PHE A 41 -8.95 7.87 -5.26
CA PHE A 41 -8.28 7.84 -3.96
C PHE A 41 -7.49 9.13 -3.71
N GLU A 42 -6.73 9.60 -4.70
CA GLU A 42 -6.00 10.89 -4.64
C GLU A 42 -6.95 12.06 -4.34
N LYS A 43 -8.08 12.16 -5.05
CA LYS A 43 -9.10 13.21 -4.81
C LYS A 43 -9.68 13.12 -3.41
N MET A 44 -9.97 11.91 -2.93
CA MET A 44 -10.50 11.68 -1.58
C MET A 44 -9.49 12.14 -0.52
N ALA A 45 -8.22 11.73 -0.65
CA ALA A 45 -7.14 12.11 0.25
C ALA A 45 -6.95 13.64 0.29
N ASN A 46 -6.86 14.29 -0.88
CA ASN A 46 -6.72 15.74 -0.98
C ASN A 46 -7.91 16.49 -0.39
N LYS A 47 -9.14 15.99 -0.56
CA LYS A 47 -10.34 16.59 0.02
C LYS A 47 -10.32 16.52 1.56
N ILE A 48 -9.89 15.41 2.14
CA ILE A 48 -9.76 15.28 3.60
C ILE A 48 -8.62 16.17 4.11
N PHE A 49 -7.48 16.17 3.43
CA PHE A 49 -6.33 17.01 3.79
C PHE A 49 -6.70 18.49 3.80
N ALA A 50 -7.35 18.97 2.73
CA ALA A 50 -7.77 20.37 2.61
C ALA A 50 -8.81 20.77 3.67
N ARG A 51 -9.68 19.86 4.08
CA ARG A 51 -10.62 20.12 5.19
C ARG A 51 -9.92 20.25 6.53
N ARG A 52 -8.87 19.46 6.77
CA ARG A 52 -8.13 19.46 8.04
C ARG A 52 -7.21 20.68 8.16
N TYR A 53 -6.54 21.05 7.08
CA TYR A 53 -5.46 22.05 7.10
C TYR A 53 -5.78 23.34 6.34
N CYS A 54 -6.97 23.45 5.74
CA CYS A 54 -7.36 24.58 4.90
C CYS A 54 -6.34 24.87 3.77
N SER A 55 -5.62 23.84 3.32
CA SER A 55 -4.54 23.95 2.33
C SER A 55 -4.72 22.92 1.23
N VAL A 56 -4.37 23.31 0.00
CA VAL A 56 -4.32 22.43 -1.18
C VAL A 56 -2.90 21.93 -1.48
N GLY A 57 -1.89 22.46 -0.78
CA GLY A 57 -0.49 22.12 -0.97
C GLY A 57 0.10 21.35 0.22
N CYS A 58 1.23 20.68 -0.03
CA CYS A 58 1.98 19.98 0.99
C CYS A 58 2.41 20.96 2.11
N LEU A 59 2.27 20.52 3.35
CA LEU A 59 2.81 21.22 4.53
C LEU A 59 4.23 20.74 4.84
N PRO A 60 5.02 21.49 5.62
CA PRO A 60 6.35 21.05 6.04
C PRO A 60 6.29 19.68 6.72
N ALA A 61 7.23 18.79 6.39
CA ALA A 61 7.26 17.43 6.94
C ALA A 61 7.33 17.42 8.47
N THR A 62 8.13 18.31 9.05
CA THR A 62 8.26 18.46 10.51
C THR A 62 6.96 18.92 11.18
N TYR A 63 6.10 19.65 10.47
CA TYR A 63 4.77 20.03 10.95
C TYR A 63 3.84 18.83 10.93
N LEU A 64 3.78 18.11 9.80
CA LEU A 64 2.91 16.93 9.66
C LEU A 64 3.29 15.79 10.60
N GLU A 65 4.58 15.61 10.90
CA GLU A 65 5.04 14.63 11.89
C GLU A 65 4.51 14.97 13.30
N LYS A 66 4.59 16.24 13.71
CA LYS A 66 4.03 16.69 15.00
C LYS A 66 2.52 16.51 15.06
N GLU A 67 1.82 16.90 13.99
CA GLU A 67 0.37 16.73 13.89
C GLU A 67 -0.06 15.27 13.93
N PHE A 68 0.70 14.38 13.29
CA PHE A 68 0.48 12.94 13.36
C PHE A 68 0.57 12.45 14.81
N TRP A 69 1.66 12.75 15.52
CA TRP A 69 1.81 12.32 16.91
C TRP A 69 0.78 12.93 17.85
N HIS A 70 0.41 14.20 17.63
CA HIS A 70 -0.67 14.85 18.36
C HIS A 70 -2.01 14.15 18.12
N GLU A 71 -2.30 13.78 16.87
CA GLU A 71 -3.50 13.03 16.52
C GLU A 71 -3.53 11.64 17.16
N ILE A 72 -2.41 10.91 17.15
CA ILE A 72 -2.31 9.60 17.79
C ILE A 72 -2.61 9.72 19.30
N ALA A 73 -2.02 10.71 19.97
CA ALA A 73 -2.14 10.86 21.42
C ALA A 73 -3.49 11.43 21.89
N TYR A 74 -4.04 12.43 21.19
CA TYR A 74 -5.18 13.24 21.69
C TYR A 74 -6.25 13.55 20.63
N GLY A 75 -6.08 13.04 19.42
CA GLY A 75 -6.94 13.38 18.29
C GLY A 75 -8.37 12.83 18.38
N LYS A 76 -9.15 13.12 17.34
CA LYS A 76 -10.56 12.69 17.21
C LYS A 76 -10.82 11.85 15.96
N THR A 77 -9.84 11.73 15.08
CA THR A 77 -9.89 10.88 13.90
C THR A 77 -9.79 9.44 14.36
N TYR A 78 -10.77 8.62 14.00
CA TYR A 78 -10.83 7.23 14.42
C TYR A 78 -9.92 6.34 13.56
N SER A 79 -9.93 6.55 12.25
CA SER A 79 -9.25 5.69 11.29
C SER A 79 -8.79 6.43 10.05
N VAL A 80 -7.91 5.76 9.30
CA VAL A 80 -7.43 6.17 7.97
C VAL A 80 -7.62 5.02 6.98
N GLU A 81 -7.77 5.36 5.70
CA GLU A 81 -7.78 4.37 4.63
C GLU A 81 -6.39 4.29 3.97
N TYR A 82 -5.89 3.08 3.76
CA TYR A 82 -4.61 2.85 3.08
C TYR A 82 -4.69 1.58 2.24
N ALA A 83 -3.89 1.48 1.18
CA ALA A 83 -3.84 0.30 0.33
C ALA A 83 -2.47 -0.36 0.46
N CYS A 84 -2.39 -1.47 1.20
CA CYS A 84 -1.20 -2.30 1.31
C CYS A 84 -1.37 -3.62 0.56
N ASP A 85 -0.25 -4.28 0.30
CA ASP A 85 -0.20 -5.61 -0.34
C ASP A 85 -0.92 -5.64 -1.69
N ILE A 86 -0.88 -4.53 -2.44
CA ILE A 86 -1.49 -4.43 -3.75
C ILE A 86 -0.51 -4.95 -4.80
N ASP A 87 -0.87 -6.05 -5.44
CA ASP A 87 -0.10 -6.61 -6.53
C ASP A 87 -0.05 -5.67 -7.74
N GLY A 88 1.16 -5.49 -8.26
CA GLY A 88 1.43 -4.61 -9.39
C GLY A 88 2.67 -3.77 -9.16
N SER A 89 2.90 -2.82 -10.06
CA SER A 89 4.02 -1.89 -9.95
C SER A 89 3.85 -0.75 -10.95
N ALA A 90 4.28 0.44 -10.53
CA ALA A 90 4.24 1.65 -11.31
C ALA A 90 5.48 1.88 -12.20
N PHE A 91 6.50 1.01 -12.16
CA PHE A 91 7.64 1.11 -13.08
C PHE A 91 7.18 0.86 -14.52
N SER A 92 7.55 1.76 -15.43
CA SER A 92 7.19 1.62 -16.85
C SER A 92 7.84 0.37 -17.45
N ALA A 93 7.10 -0.26 -18.35
CA ALA A 93 7.59 -1.36 -19.18
C ALA A 93 8.19 -0.86 -20.51
N SER A 94 8.17 0.45 -20.76
CA SER A 94 8.73 1.05 -21.97
C SER A 94 10.24 0.84 -22.03
N PRO A 95 10.80 0.39 -23.16
CA PRO A 95 12.26 0.25 -23.32
C PRO A 95 13.00 1.59 -23.27
N ASN A 96 12.26 2.69 -23.45
CA ASN A 96 12.80 4.05 -23.43
C ASN A 96 12.76 4.69 -22.04
N ASP A 97 12.04 4.10 -21.07
CA ASP A 97 12.00 4.64 -19.70
C ASP A 97 13.32 4.36 -18.97
N ARG A 98 14.02 5.44 -18.57
CA ARG A 98 15.35 5.32 -17.95
C ARG A 98 15.28 4.65 -16.59
N LEU A 99 14.24 4.94 -15.81
CA LEU A 99 14.06 4.36 -14.48
C LEU A 99 13.62 2.89 -14.58
N GLY A 100 12.64 2.60 -15.45
CA GLY A 100 12.07 1.28 -15.70
C GLY A 100 13.10 0.25 -16.17
N LYS A 101 14.11 0.64 -16.96
CA LYS A 101 15.20 -0.28 -17.35
C LYS A 101 16.41 -0.29 -16.43
N SER A 102 16.46 0.61 -15.45
CA SER A 102 17.61 0.71 -14.55
C SER A 102 17.62 -0.43 -13.53
N LYS A 103 18.78 -0.64 -12.89
CA LYS A 103 18.91 -1.54 -11.73
C LYS A 103 18.11 -1.07 -10.49
N TRP A 104 17.56 0.14 -10.53
CA TRP A 104 16.69 0.68 -9.48
C TRP A 104 15.22 0.30 -9.66
N ASN A 105 14.84 -0.31 -10.81
CA ASN A 105 13.52 -0.92 -10.94
C ASN A 105 13.42 -2.14 -10.01
N LEU A 106 12.57 -2.02 -8.99
CA LEU A 106 12.41 -3.05 -7.96
C LEU A 106 11.83 -4.37 -8.51
N LYS A 107 11.21 -4.37 -9.70
CA LYS A 107 10.82 -5.62 -10.39
C LYS A 107 12.01 -6.39 -10.95
N LEU A 108 13.05 -5.67 -11.39
CA LEU A 108 14.25 -6.25 -11.99
C LEU A 108 15.32 -6.56 -10.95
N ARG A 109 15.18 -5.99 -9.75
CA ARG A 109 16.02 -6.34 -8.62
C ARG A 109 15.72 -7.80 -8.27
N ASN A 110 16.66 -8.69 -8.60
CA ASN A 110 16.64 -10.08 -8.12
C ASN A 110 16.76 -10.05 -6.59
N ILE A 111 15.62 -9.96 -5.90
CA ILE A 111 15.55 -10.15 -4.44
C ILE A 111 15.50 -11.66 -4.12
N HIS A 112 15.46 -12.53 -5.14
CA HIS A 112 15.66 -13.97 -4.98
C HIS A 112 17.14 -14.36 -4.96
N CYS A 113 17.76 -14.21 -3.79
CA CYS A 113 18.84 -15.08 -3.35
C CYS A 113 18.24 -16.13 -2.40
N GLU A 114 17.39 -17.03 -2.93
CA GLU A 114 16.92 -18.25 -2.23
C GLU A 114 16.25 -19.23 -3.22
N ARG A 115 16.71 -19.24 -4.49
CA ARG A 115 16.16 -20.17 -5.50
C ARG A 115 16.49 -21.63 -5.24
N GLU A 116 17.52 -21.93 -4.45
CA GLU A 116 17.90 -23.32 -4.21
C GLU A 116 16.85 -24.05 -3.36
N THR A 117 16.32 -23.46 -2.27
CA THR A 117 15.46 -24.20 -1.34
C THR A 117 14.03 -24.44 -1.84
N GLN A 118 13.45 -23.51 -2.62
CA GLN A 118 12.09 -23.68 -3.16
C GLN A 118 12.03 -24.59 -4.39
N GLU A 119 13.08 -24.66 -5.21
CA GLU A 119 13.11 -25.59 -6.34
C GLU A 119 13.15 -27.07 -5.88
N TRP A 120 13.77 -27.36 -4.72
CA TRP A 120 13.76 -28.69 -4.11
C TRP A 120 12.36 -29.12 -3.64
N LEU A 121 11.60 -28.23 -2.99
CA LEU A 121 10.25 -28.54 -2.50
C LEU A 121 9.28 -28.92 -3.63
N THR A 122 9.40 -28.29 -4.81
CA THR A 122 8.60 -28.64 -5.99
C THR A 122 9.02 -29.93 -6.70
N ARG A 123 10.25 -30.43 -6.47
CA ARG A 123 10.73 -31.67 -7.11
C ARG A 123 10.31 -32.93 -6.35
N ASP A 124 10.17 -32.86 -5.03
CA ASP A 124 9.80 -34.03 -4.23
C ASP A 124 8.32 -34.42 -4.38
N GLU A 125 7.42 -33.49 -4.72
CA GLU A 125 6.01 -33.82 -4.99
C GLU A 125 5.78 -34.63 -6.27
N HIS A 126 6.76 -34.69 -7.19
CA HIS A 126 6.62 -35.42 -8.47
C HIS A 126 7.28 -36.81 -8.46
N LEU A 127 7.86 -37.24 -7.33
CA LEU A 127 8.51 -38.56 -7.19
C LEU A 127 7.71 -39.54 -6.31
N GLY A 128 6.50 -39.16 -5.87
CA GLY A 128 5.64 -39.98 -5.00
C GLY A 128 4.55 -40.81 -5.69
N ASP A 129 4.31 -40.61 -6.98
CA ASP A 129 3.28 -41.32 -7.75
C ASP A 129 3.91 -42.25 -8.81
N THR A 130 4.49 -43.36 -8.36
CA THR A 130 4.65 -44.60 -9.16
C THR A 130 4.59 -45.83 -8.27
#